data_AF-A0A2N8MR77-F1
#
_entry.id   AF-A0A2N8MR77-F1
#
_cell.length_a   1.000
_cell.length_b   1.000
_cell.length_c   1.000
_cell.angle_alpha   90.00
_cell.angle_beta   90.00
_cell.angle_gamma   90.00
#
_symmetry.space_group_name_H-M   'P 1'
#
loop_
_entity.id
_entity.type
_entity.pdbx_description
1 polymer ?
#
loop_
_entity_poly.entity_id
_entity_poly.type
_entity_poly.pdbx_seq_one_letter_code
_entity_poly.pdbx_strand_id
1 'polypeptide(L)'
;MDDEDHEYCKVFLQAKEDLAVDFLTGLLGVRDRLGVFSLPEAIVDVSRNPGRGATGDFIGWPAIVEVEAEEGAERASVVGLVSRILSALWEAGIPAVAACDYEDELPWRGGIGRLET
;
A
#
# COMPACT_ATOMS: atom_id res chain seq x y z
N MET A 1 22.92 0.09 16.42
CA MET A 1 21.61 0.76 16.34
C MET A 1 21.50 1.06 14.88
N ASP A 2 21.21 -0.02 14.18
CA ASP A 2 21.36 -0.14 12.76
C ASP A 2 20.04 0.42 12.23
N ASP A 3 20.10 1.69 11.85
CA ASP A 3 19.10 2.40 11.07
C ASP A 3 19.11 1.70 9.71
N GLU A 4 18.57 0.49 9.65
CA GLU A 4 18.40 -0.24 8.41
C GLU A 4 17.24 0.47 7.70
N ASP A 5 17.62 1.17 6.63
CA ASP A 5 16.78 1.89 5.67
C ASP A 5 15.83 0.88 5.01
N HIS A 6 14.87 0.36 5.78
CA HIS A 6 13.89 -0.59 5.31
C HIS A 6 12.96 0.15 4.36
N GLU A 7 12.84 -0.41 3.16
CA GLU A 7 12.11 0.22 2.08
C GLU A 7 10.63 0.35 2.46
N TYR A 8 10.22 1.58 2.73
CA TYR A 8 8.88 1.90 3.21
C TYR A 8 8.02 2.48 2.09
N CYS A 9 6.76 2.07 2.06
CA CYS A 9 5.80 2.49 1.05
C CYS A 9 4.42 2.71 1.65
N LYS A 10 3.83 3.87 1.36
CA LYS A 10 2.49 4.23 1.81
C LYS A 10 1.55 4.31 0.64
N VAL A 11 0.50 3.49 0.65
CA VAL A 11 -0.56 3.50 -0.36
C VAL A 11 -1.82 4.14 0.24
N PHE A 12 -2.31 5.20 -0.39
CA PHE A 12 -3.59 5.84 -0.07
C PHE A 12 -4.70 5.17 -0.88
N LEU A 13 -5.84 4.88 -0.22
CA LEU A 13 -6.96 4.19 -0.86
C LEU A 13 -8.25 4.98 -0.69
N GLN A 14 -8.99 5.17 -1.79
CA GLN A 14 -10.34 5.72 -1.79
C GLN A 14 -11.37 4.63 -1.40
N ALA A 15 -11.13 3.97 -0.26
CA ALA A 15 -11.99 2.95 0.33
C ALA A 15 -11.96 3.04 1.86
N LYS A 16 -12.97 2.47 2.53
CA LYS A 16 -12.95 2.34 4.00
C LYS A 16 -11.95 1.28 4.42
N GLU A 17 -11.36 1.46 5.60
CA GLU A 17 -10.41 0.50 6.22
C GLU A 17 -10.94 -0.94 6.18
N ASP A 18 -12.16 -1.20 6.68
CA ASP A 18 -12.72 -2.55 6.69
C ASP A 18 -12.82 -3.21 5.30
N LEU A 19 -13.13 -2.41 4.26
CA LEU A 19 -13.19 -2.90 2.88
C LEU A 19 -11.78 -3.17 2.33
N ALA A 20 -10.81 -2.31 2.66
CA ALA A 20 -9.41 -2.53 2.29
C ALA A 20 -8.83 -3.78 2.96
N VAL A 21 -9.16 -4.00 4.25
CA VAL A 21 -8.76 -5.20 4.99
C VAL A 21 -9.36 -6.47 4.39
N ASP A 22 -10.67 -6.47 4.09
CA ASP A 22 -11.35 -7.60 3.46
C ASP A 22 -10.73 -7.93 2.09
N PHE A 23 -10.53 -6.89 1.26
CA PHE A 23 -9.91 -7.02 -0.05
C PHE A 23 -8.50 -7.62 0.03
N LEU A 24 -7.64 -7.06 0.89
CA LEU A 24 -6.27 -7.54 1.05
C LEU A 24 -6.18 -8.93 1.69
N THR A 25 -7.16 -9.31 2.52
CA THR A 25 -7.28 -10.69 3.00
C THR A 25 -7.53 -11.66 1.86
N GLY A 26 -8.38 -11.29 0.90
CA GLY A 26 -8.59 -12.08 -0.31
C GLY A 26 -7.36 -12.15 -1.23
N LEU A 27 -6.56 -11.08 -1.27
CA LEU A 27 -5.41 -10.97 -2.17
C LEU A 27 -4.12 -11.62 -1.64
N LEU A 28 -3.79 -11.34 -0.37
CA LEU A 28 -2.53 -11.69 0.28
C LEU A 28 -2.64 -12.96 1.12
N GLY A 29 -3.85 -13.35 1.51
CA GLY A 29 -4.09 -14.52 2.34
C GLY A 29 -4.12 -14.21 3.82
N VAL A 30 -3.42 -15.02 4.62
CA VAL A 30 -3.65 -15.08 6.08
C VAL A 30 -3.16 -13.80 6.77
N ARG A 31 -4.05 -13.26 7.60
CA ARG A 31 -3.86 -12.05 8.42
C ARG A 31 -3.41 -12.43 9.83
N ASP A 32 -2.46 -11.70 10.42
CA ASP A 32 -1.99 -11.95 11.80
C ASP A 32 -2.88 -11.24 12.84
N ARG A 33 -3.16 -9.94 12.65
CA ARG A 33 -4.02 -9.09 13.53
C ARG A 33 -4.91 -8.14 12.71
N LEU A 34 -5.79 -7.36 13.34
CA LEU A 34 -6.67 -6.41 12.64
C LEU A 34 -5.88 -5.54 11.64
N GLY A 35 -6.02 -5.83 10.34
CA GLY A 35 -5.36 -5.10 9.26
C GLY A 35 -3.89 -5.42 8.99
N VAL A 36 -3.24 -6.33 9.72
CA VAL A 36 -1.81 -6.62 9.57
C VAL A 36 -1.57 -7.98 8.89
N PHE A 37 -0.75 -7.99 7.83
CA PHE A 37 -0.33 -9.16 7.09
C PHE A 37 1.20 -9.30 7.15
N SER A 38 1.68 -10.43 7.65
CA SER A 38 3.11 -10.75 7.67
C SER A 38 3.44 -11.65 6.50
N LEU A 39 4.20 -11.13 5.55
CA LEU A 39 4.67 -11.82 4.35
C LEU A 39 6.19 -12.00 4.45
N PRO A 40 6.79 -12.98 3.74
CA PRO A 40 8.23 -13.20 3.79
C PRO A 40 9.04 -12.00 3.25
N GLU A 41 8.47 -11.17 2.38
CA GLU A 41 9.13 -9.99 1.84
C GLU A 41 8.82 -8.68 2.61
N ALA A 42 7.70 -8.60 3.34
CA ALA A 42 7.25 -7.36 3.95
C ALA A 42 6.14 -7.55 4.99
N ILE A 43 5.99 -6.56 5.87
CA ILE A 43 4.81 -6.37 6.70
C ILE A 43 3.88 -5.38 6.00
N VAL A 44 2.61 -5.76 5.86
CA VAL A 44 1.56 -4.89 5.30
C VAL A 44 0.57 -4.55 6.41
N ASP A 45 0.44 -3.27 6.76
CA ASP A 45 -0.55 -2.76 7.72
C ASP A 45 -1.62 -1.95 7.00
N VAL A 46 -2.88 -2.18 7.37
CA VAL A 46 -4.04 -1.45 6.85
C VAL A 46 -4.68 -0.70 7.99
N SER A 47 -4.75 0.61 7.84
CA SER A 47 -5.27 1.48 8.88
C SER A 47 -6.05 2.66 8.32
N ARG A 48 -6.90 3.24 9.16
CA ARG A 48 -7.59 4.49 8.83
C ARG A 48 -6.60 5.61 8.62
N ASN A 49 -6.76 6.36 7.53
CA ASN A 49 -5.95 7.54 7.31
C ASN A 49 -6.28 8.62 8.37
N PRO A 50 -5.29 9.07 9.18
CA PRO A 50 -5.50 10.20 10.09
C PRO A 50 -5.80 11.51 9.34
N GLY A 51 -5.28 11.66 8.12
CA GLY A 51 -5.53 12.80 7.23
C GLY A 51 -6.84 12.74 6.45
N ARG A 52 -7.71 11.74 6.69
CA ARG A 52 -8.95 11.59 5.93
C ARG A 52 -9.79 12.88 5.95
N GLY A 53 -10.23 13.33 4.77
CA GLY A 53 -11.03 14.54 4.60
C GLY A 53 -10.28 15.85 4.81
N ALA A 54 -8.95 15.83 4.99
CA ALA A 54 -8.16 17.06 5.13
C ALA A 54 -7.98 17.80 3.78
N THR A 55 -8.01 17.08 2.66
CA THR A 55 -7.96 17.62 1.29
C THR A 55 -8.90 16.81 0.37
N GLY A 56 -9.20 17.36 -0.81
CA GLY A 56 -9.89 16.66 -1.91
C GLY A 56 -8.99 15.70 -2.70
N ASP A 57 -7.67 15.76 -2.49
CA ASP A 57 -6.68 14.89 -3.12
C ASP A 57 -6.50 13.55 -2.39
N PHE A 58 -5.67 12.66 -2.95
CA PHE A 58 -5.41 11.31 -2.42
C PHE A 58 -4.88 11.28 -0.98
N ILE A 59 -4.18 12.35 -0.55
CA ILE A 59 -3.71 12.52 0.83
C ILE A 59 -4.89 12.52 1.82
N GLY A 60 -6.08 12.95 1.39
CA GLY A 60 -7.31 13.00 2.17
C GLY A 60 -8.17 11.74 2.07
N TRP A 61 -7.74 10.68 1.37
CA TRP A 61 -8.54 9.47 1.19
C TRP A 61 -8.72 8.67 2.49
N PRO A 62 -9.75 7.82 2.64
CA PRO A 62 -10.17 7.32 3.95
C PRO A 62 -9.23 6.31 4.62
N ALA A 63 -8.47 5.53 3.85
CA ALA A 63 -7.59 4.48 4.35
C ALA A 63 -6.18 4.58 3.77
N ILE A 64 -5.22 4.03 4.52
CA ILE A 64 -3.85 3.83 4.09
C ILE A 64 -3.47 2.36 4.24
N VAL A 65 -2.56 1.92 3.38
CA VAL A 65 -1.83 0.66 3.50
C VAL A 65 -0.35 1.01 3.60
N GLU A 66 0.28 0.59 4.67
CA GLU A 66 1.72 0.77 4.90
C GLU A 66 2.40 -0.56 4.60
N VAL A 67 3.45 -0.53 3.78
CA VAL A 67 4.26 -1.68 3.42
C VAL A 67 5.68 -1.40 3.86
N GLU A 68 6.18 -2.21 4.78
CA GLU A 68 7.53 -2.15 5.32
C GLU A 68 8.27 -3.42 4.94
N ALA A 69 9.40 -3.28 4.23
CA ALA A 69 10.23 -4.43 3.86
C ALA A 69 10.75 -5.16 5.09
N GLU A 70 10.71 -6.50 5.06
CA GLU A 70 11.37 -7.32 6.08
C GLU A 70 12.90 -7.22 5.97
N GLU A 71 13.60 -7.44 7.08
CA GLU A 71 15.06 -7.44 7.12
C GLU A 71 15.64 -8.46 6.10
N GLY A 72 16.48 -7.98 5.19
CA GLY A 72 17.09 -8.80 4.14
C GLY A 72 16.17 -9.13 2.95
N ALA A 73 14.96 -8.55 2.88
CA ALA A 73 14.11 -8.67 1.70
C ALA A 73 14.75 -8.00 0.48
N GLU A 74 14.62 -8.63 -0.69
CA GLU A 74 15.08 -8.04 -1.94
C GLU A 74 14.10 -6.94 -2.40
N ARG A 75 14.62 -5.75 -2.76
CA ARG A 75 13.85 -4.64 -3.34
C ARG A 75 12.86 -5.08 -4.41
N ALA A 76 13.30 -5.92 -5.34
CA ALA A 76 12.47 -6.41 -6.43
C ALA A 76 11.24 -7.19 -5.95
N SER A 77 11.34 -7.91 -4.83
CA SER A 77 10.22 -8.63 -4.20
C SER A 77 9.22 -7.66 -3.58
N VAL A 78 9.70 -6.63 -2.87
CA VAL A 78 8.85 -5.58 -2.28
C VAL A 78 8.14 -4.76 -3.35
N VAL A 79 8.87 -4.32 -4.38
CA VAL A 79 8.31 -3.62 -5.55
C VAL A 79 7.26 -4.49 -6.24
N GLY A 80 7.53 -5.79 -6.40
CA GLY A 80 6.59 -6.76 -6.97
C GLY A 80 5.30 -6.90 -6.15
N LEU A 81 5.42 -6.97 -4.82
CA LEU A 81 4.29 -7.01 -3.90
C LEU A 81 3.42 -5.75 -3.99
N VAL A 82 4.03 -4.56 -3.88
CA VAL A 82 3.30 -3.29 -3.97
C VAL A 82 2.63 -3.13 -5.34
N SER A 83 3.34 -3.48 -6.42
CA SER A 83 2.79 -3.45 -7.78
C SER A 83 1.57 -4.36 -7.94
N ARG A 84 1.60 -5.55 -7.31
CA ARG A 84 0.47 -6.48 -7.29
C ARG A 84 -0.71 -5.91 -6.51
N ILE A 85 -0.47 -5.31 -5.34
CA ILE A 85 -1.51 -4.67 -4.54
C ILE A 85 -2.20 -3.55 -5.33
N LEU A 86 -1.42 -2.62 -5.90
CA LEU A 86 -1.96 -1.51 -6.69
C LEU A 86 -2.76 -2.00 -7.89
N SER A 87 -2.23 -2.96 -8.64
CA SER A 87 -2.91 -3.50 -9.82
C SER A 87 -4.25 -4.14 -9.44
N ALA A 88 -4.27 -4.97 -8.40
CA ALA A 88 -5.49 -5.61 -7.94
C ALA A 88 -6.54 -4.59 -7.46
N LEU A 89 -6.12 -3.54 -6.74
CA LEU A 89 -7.02 -2.46 -6.32
C LEU A 89 -7.63 -1.74 -7.52
N TRP A 90 -6.83 -1.40 -8.52
CA TRP A 90 -7.32 -0.74 -9.73
C TRP A 90 -8.23 -1.64 -10.56
N GLU A 91 -7.93 -2.93 -10.68
CA GLU A 91 -8.80 -3.92 -11.34
C GLU A 91 -10.15 -4.07 -10.63
N ALA A 92 -10.17 -3.91 -9.31
CA ALA A 92 -11.38 -3.88 -8.50
C ALA A 92 -12.11 -2.52 -8.53
N GLY A 93 -11.59 -1.54 -9.26
CA GLY A 93 -12.16 -0.19 -9.36
C GLY A 93 -11.95 0.66 -8.10
N ILE A 94 -11.01 0.30 -7.24
CA ILE A 94 -10.64 1.05 -6.03
C ILE A 94 -9.49 2.00 -6.41
N PRO A 95 -9.70 3.33 -6.36
CA PRO A 95 -8.61 4.28 -6.55
C PRO A 95 -7.55 4.11 -5.46
N ALA A 96 -6.30 3.97 -5.90
CA ALA A 96 -5.14 3.77 -5.03
C ALA A 96 -3.94 4.56 -5.55
N VAL A 97 -3.17 5.19 -4.65
CA VAL A 97 -1.94 5.94 -4.96
C VAL A 97 -0.85 5.61 -3.95
N ALA A 98 0.31 5.18 -4.42
CA ALA A 98 1.51 4.92 -3.64
C ALA A 98 2.38 6.19 -3.54
N ALA A 99 2.90 6.45 -2.36
CA ALA A 99 3.96 7.41 -2.07
C ALA A 99 5.09 6.64 -1.35
N CYS A 100 6.14 6.31 -2.12
CA CYS A 100 7.17 5.34 -1.74
C CYS A 100 8.52 5.81 -2.28
N ASP A 101 9.63 5.41 -1.66
CA ASP A 101 10.98 5.82 -2.11
C ASP A 101 11.30 5.34 -3.54
N TYR A 102 10.67 4.24 -3.96
CA TYR A 102 10.80 3.59 -5.26
C TYR A 102 9.57 3.81 -6.17
N GLU A 103 8.86 4.94 -6.03
CA GLU A 103 7.64 5.20 -6.81
C GLU A 103 7.83 5.11 -8.33
N ASP A 104 9.02 5.45 -8.85
CA ASP A 104 9.35 5.37 -10.27
C ASP A 104 9.43 3.93 -10.80
N GLU A 105 9.60 2.95 -9.92
CA GLU A 105 9.62 1.52 -10.27
C GLU A 105 8.20 0.92 -10.27
N LEU A 106 7.23 1.64 -9.71
CA LEU A 106 5.84 1.21 -9.62
C LEU A 106 5.04 1.54 -10.88
N PRO A 107 4.01 0.74 -11.21
CA PRO A 107 3.13 1.02 -12.33
C PRO A 107 2.48 2.40 -12.18
N TRP A 108 2.46 3.18 -13.27
CA TRP A 108 1.89 4.54 -13.29
C TRP A 108 2.49 5.50 -12.23
N ARG A 109 3.75 5.31 -11.84
CA ARG A 109 4.41 6.10 -10.77
C ARG A 109 3.61 6.06 -9.47
N GLY A 110 3.36 4.84 -9.00
CA GLY A 110 2.50 4.60 -7.84
C GLY A 110 1.02 4.92 -8.07
N GLY A 111 0.57 5.31 -9.26
CA GLY A 111 -0.83 5.66 -9.53
C GLY A 111 -1.10 7.15 -9.63
N ILE A 112 -0.13 8.03 -9.37
CA ILE A 112 -0.27 9.48 -9.59
C ILE A 112 -0.65 9.77 -11.05
N GLY A 113 0.00 9.07 -12.00
CA GLY A 113 -0.31 9.24 -13.42
C GLY A 113 -1.74 8.83 -13.83
N ARG A 114 -2.48 8.14 -12.96
CA ARG A 114 -3.89 7.79 -13.18
C ARG A 114 -4.86 8.86 -12.70
N LEU A 115 -4.39 9.82 -11.88
CA LEU A 115 -5.19 10.96 -11.41
C LEU A 115 -5.17 12.15 -12.39
N GLU A 116 -4.19 12.18 -13.30
CA GLU A 116 -3.99 13.26 -14.28
C GLU A 116 -4.81 13.09 -15.58
N THR A 117 -5.81 12.20 -15.60
CA THR A 117 -6.73 11.96 -16.73
C THR A 117 -8.08 12.63 -16.51
#